data_AF-A0AAX2DVG4-F1
#
_entry.id   AF-A0AAX2DVG4-F1
#
_cell.length_a   1.000
_cell.length_b   1.000
_cell.length_c   1.000
_cell.angle_alpha   90.00
_cell.angle_beta   90.00
_cell.angle_gamma   90.00
#
_symmetry.space_group_name_H-M   'P 1'
#
loop_
_entity.id
_entity.type
_entity.pdbx_description
1 polymer ?
#
loop_
_entity_poly.entity_id
_entity_poly.type
_entity_poly.pdbx_seq_one_letter_code
_entity_poly.pdbx_strand_id
1 'polypeptide(L)'
;MTEPYIVTGSYVVQREHALKDSPLDRALELMEGAALRFSLDAISDEKVRASYLKNIKRMSQQTLDDVKAGKITAQEGVQFSHEMRNKIMMEHRKFTSAQGLAIVQKKKADGRTLQSLFDRYSERLFNKPYNSLSAAEQSKVHYTILEAAGRDDVKFTKGTQKMLIMGKLGILVTAALATYQILNAENKPKETARQGIIVGSGAVGGILAGMGVSALCGPGAPICAIAVILVGSVAGGVAGEAVADSLDEELEEFSHWDIF
;
A
#
# COMPACT_ATOMS: atom_id res chain seq x y z
N MET A 1 -24.33 29.76 12.82
CA MET A 1 -23.80 30.13 14.16
C MET A 1 -23.36 28.85 14.84
N THR A 2 -22.06 28.53 14.75
CA THR A 2 -21.45 27.34 15.37
C THR A 2 -20.77 27.77 16.67
N GLU A 3 -21.15 27.15 17.79
CA GLU A 3 -20.51 27.39 19.08
C GLU A 3 -19.06 26.86 19.05
N PRO A 4 -18.08 27.59 19.63
CA PRO A 4 -16.69 27.16 19.66
C PRO A 4 -16.48 25.97 20.62
N TYR A 5 -15.71 24.97 20.19
CA TYR A 5 -15.39 23.78 20.99
C TYR A 5 -14.34 24.11 22.07
N ILE A 6 -14.73 24.04 23.34
CA ILE A 6 -13.89 24.41 24.49
C ILE A 6 -13.12 23.17 24.99
N VAL A 7 -11.78 23.24 25.00
CA VAL A 7 -10.92 22.21 25.59
C VAL A 7 -10.22 22.80 26.83
N THR A 8 -10.66 22.42 28.03
CA THR A 8 -10.00 22.81 29.29
C THR A 8 -8.79 21.91 29.57
N GLY A 9 -7.58 22.46 29.40
CA GLY A 9 -6.32 21.83 29.82
C GLY A 9 -6.05 21.95 31.33
N SER A 10 -5.22 21.05 31.87
CA SER A 10 -4.92 20.90 33.30
C SER A 10 -3.82 21.84 33.86
N TYR A 11 -3.52 22.96 33.19
CA TYR A 11 -2.48 23.91 33.61
C TYR A 11 -3.07 25.31 33.85
N VAL A 12 -2.59 25.98 34.91
CA VAL A 12 -3.09 27.27 35.43
C VAL A 12 -2.64 28.43 34.54
N VAL A 13 -3.18 28.49 33.33
CA VAL A 13 -3.23 29.69 32.50
C VAL A 13 -4.60 29.66 31.84
N GLN A 14 -5.54 30.41 32.42
CA GLN A 14 -6.88 30.67 31.87
C GLN A 14 -6.78 31.54 30.61
N ARG A 15 -6.10 31.06 29.56
CA ARG A 15 -6.21 31.63 28.22
C ARG A 15 -7.05 30.68 27.39
N GLU A 16 -8.22 31.16 27.02
CA GLU A 16 -9.12 30.48 26.10
C GLU A 16 -8.52 30.58 24.70
N HIS A 17 -8.00 29.48 24.17
CA HIS A 17 -7.59 29.39 22.78
C HIS A 17 -8.80 28.92 21.97
N ALA A 18 -9.40 29.82 21.20
CA ALA A 18 -10.43 29.46 20.24
C ALA A 18 -9.75 28.77 19.05
N LEU A 19 -9.82 27.45 19.00
CA LEU A 19 -9.37 26.71 17.82
C LEU A 19 -10.21 27.14 16.61
N LYS A 20 -9.58 27.78 15.62
CA LYS A 20 -10.22 28.22 14.36
C LYS A 20 -10.91 27.04 13.64
N ASP A 21 -10.36 25.83 13.77
CA ASP A 21 -10.89 24.58 13.23
C ASP A 21 -10.97 23.49 14.32
N SER A 22 -12.06 22.71 14.33
CA SER A 22 -12.22 21.59 15.27
C SER A 22 -11.16 20.51 15.04
N PRO A 23 -10.45 20.04 16.09
CA PRO A 23 -9.52 18.91 15.98
C PRO A 23 -10.16 17.65 15.42
N LEU A 24 -11.46 17.47 15.67
CA LEU A 24 -12.23 16.35 15.12
C LEU A 24 -12.41 16.48 13.61
N ASP A 25 -12.76 17.66 13.12
CA ASP A 25 -12.94 17.92 11.69
C ASP A 25 -11.60 17.71 10.96
N ARG A 26 -10.51 18.20 11.55
CA ARG A 26 -9.17 17.98 11.00
C ARG A 26 -8.75 16.51 10.97
N ALA A 27 -9.11 15.74 12.01
CA ALA A 27 -8.86 14.30 12.04
C ALA A 27 -9.68 13.55 10.98
N LEU A 28 -10.92 13.97 10.73
CA LEU A 28 -11.78 13.40 9.69
C LEU A 28 -11.20 13.66 8.29
N GLU A 29 -10.73 14.87 8.01
CA GLU A 29 -10.07 15.20 6.74
C GLU A 29 -8.81 14.36 6.49
N LEU A 30 -7.97 14.21 7.53
CA LEU A 30 -6.78 13.36 7.44
C LEU A 30 -7.14 11.89 7.21
N MET A 31 -8.25 11.43 7.81
CA MET A 31 -8.76 10.08 7.62
C MET A 31 -9.32 9.89 6.20
N GLU A 32 -10.01 10.88 5.63
CA GLU A 32 -10.48 10.86 4.24
C GLU A 32 -9.31 10.80 3.24
N GLY A 33 -8.30 11.64 3.44
CA GLY A 33 -7.06 11.62 2.64
C GLY A 33 -6.31 10.29 2.74
N ALA A 34 -6.21 9.72 3.96
CA ALA A 34 -5.61 8.40 4.17
C ALA A 34 -6.40 7.28 3.50
N ALA A 35 -7.73 7.30 3.60
CA ALA A 35 -8.61 6.32 2.94
C ALA A 35 -8.46 6.36 1.41
N LEU A 36 -8.36 7.56 0.83
CA LEU A 36 -8.08 7.73 -0.59
C LEU A 36 -6.70 7.17 -0.97
N ARG A 37 -5.67 7.45 -0.18
CA ARG A 37 -4.31 6.92 -0.39
C ARG A 37 -4.28 5.39 -0.36
N PHE A 38 -4.92 4.76 0.64
CA PHE A 38 -5.03 3.30 0.73
C PHE A 38 -5.78 2.71 -0.48
N SER A 39 -6.80 3.40 -0.96
CA SER A 39 -7.56 3.00 -2.15
C SER A 39 -6.69 3.03 -3.41
N LEU A 40 -5.91 4.09 -3.59
CA LEU A 40 -4.95 4.22 -4.70
C LEU A 40 -3.85 3.16 -4.63
N ASP A 41 -3.30 2.90 -3.44
CA ASP A 41 -2.31 1.85 -3.23
C ASP A 41 -2.85 0.46 -3.52
N ALA A 42 -4.07 0.14 -3.08
CA ALA A 42 -4.69 -1.14 -3.36
C ALA A 42 -4.83 -1.40 -4.88
N ILE A 43 -5.13 -0.35 -5.65
CA ILE A 43 -5.19 -0.41 -7.11
C ILE A 43 -3.78 -0.57 -7.71
N SER A 44 -2.79 0.19 -7.21
CA SER A 44 -1.41 0.12 -7.67
C SER A 44 -0.79 -1.26 -7.41
N ASP A 45 -0.95 -1.78 -6.19
CA ASP A 45 -0.40 -3.06 -5.76
C ASP A 45 -0.94 -4.23 -6.58
N GLU A 46 -2.21 -4.20 -6.99
CA GLU A 46 -2.73 -5.23 -7.90
C GLU A 46 -2.14 -5.11 -9.31
N LYS A 47 -1.86 -3.90 -9.81
CA LYS A 47 -1.12 -3.75 -11.09
C LYS A 47 0.29 -4.33 -10.99
N VAL A 48 0.99 -4.07 -9.88
CA VAL A 48 2.31 -4.64 -9.59
C VAL A 48 2.21 -6.17 -9.52
N ARG A 49 1.20 -6.71 -8.85
CA ARG A 49 0.96 -8.15 -8.76
C ARG A 49 0.68 -8.76 -10.14
N ALA A 50 -0.18 -8.17 -10.95
CA ALA A 50 -0.48 -8.63 -12.30
C ALA A 50 0.78 -8.65 -13.19
N SER A 51 1.61 -7.60 -13.10
CA SER A 51 2.91 -7.53 -13.78
C SER A 51 3.85 -8.67 -13.32
N TYR A 52 3.94 -8.91 -12.01
CA TYR A 52 4.72 -10.00 -11.45
C TYR A 52 4.29 -11.35 -12.03
N LEU A 53 2.98 -11.61 -12.08
CA LEU A 53 2.42 -12.85 -12.64
C LEU A 53 2.75 -13.04 -14.12
N LYS A 54 2.62 -11.98 -14.92
CA LYS A 54 2.99 -12.00 -16.33
C LYS A 54 4.48 -12.32 -16.53
N ASN A 55 5.35 -11.73 -15.70
CA ASN A 55 6.80 -11.90 -15.81
C ASN A 55 7.25 -13.32 -15.40
N ILE A 56 6.73 -13.87 -14.29
CA ILE A 56 7.06 -15.25 -13.92
C ILE A 56 6.51 -16.28 -14.90
N LYS A 57 5.33 -16.02 -15.50
CA LYS A 57 4.74 -16.91 -16.50
C LYS A 57 5.57 -16.91 -17.79
N ARG A 58 5.97 -15.73 -18.26
CA ARG A 58 6.84 -15.59 -19.44
C ARG A 58 8.18 -16.30 -19.22
N MET A 59 8.83 -16.03 -18.09
CA MET A 59 10.10 -16.66 -17.72
C MET A 59 9.97 -18.18 -17.67
N SER A 60 8.96 -18.70 -16.97
CA SER A 60 8.76 -20.15 -16.82
C SER A 60 8.47 -20.83 -18.16
N GLN A 61 7.70 -20.20 -19.05
CA GLN A 61 7.43 -20.74 -20.38
C GLN A 61 8.69 -20.80 -21.22
N GLN A 62 9.46 -19.71 -21.27
CA GLN A 62 10.71 -19.65 -22.01
C GLN A 62 11.71 -20.69 -21.52
N THR A 63 11.90 -20.81 -20.21
CA THR A 63 12.81 -21.82 -19.64
C THR A 63 12.36 -23.23 -19.93
N LEU A 64 11.05 -23.51 -19.89
CA LEU A 64 10.52 -24.83 -20.24
C LEU A 64 10.77 -25.16 -21.73
N ASP A 65 10.63 -24.17 -22.61
CA ASP A 65 10.88 -24.34 -24.04
C ASP A 65 12.38 -24.57 -24.33
N ASP A 66 13.28 -23.88 -23.61
CA ASP A 66 14.73 -24.09 -23.73
C ASP A 66 15.16 -25.48 -23.22
N VAL A 67 14.54 -25.99 -22.15
CA VAL A 67 14.74 -27.37 -21.67
C VAL A 67 14.24 -28.38 -22.70
N LYS A 68 13.04 -28.19 -23.25
CA LYS A 68 12.46 -29.08 -24.27
C LYS A 68 13.28 -29.10 -25.56
N ALA A 69 13.87 -27.96 -25.93
CA ALA A 69 14.77 -27.83 -27.07
C ALA A 69 16.17 -28.41 -26.80
N GLY A 70 16.44 -28.91 -25.59
CA GLY A 70 17.74 -29.48 -25.21
C GLY A 70 18.87 -28.44 -25.09
N LYS A 71 18.54 -27.15 -25.03
CA LYS A 71 19.55 -26.07 -24.89
C LYS A 71 20.13 -26.02 -23.48
N ILE A 72 19.33 -26.40 -22.49
CA ILE A 72 19.70 -26.49 -21.08
C ILE A 72 19.08 -27.76 -20.48
N THR A 73 19.68 -28.28 -19.42
CA THR A 73 19.12 -29.40 -18.65
C THR A 73 17.94 -28.96 -17.79
N ALA A 74 17.09 -29.90 -17.38
CA ALA A 74 15.98 -29.61 -16.48
C ALA A 74 16.45 -29.03 -15.13
N GLN A 75 17.59 -29.49 -14.62
CA GLN A 75 18.19 -28.98 -13.38
C GLN A 75 18.64 -27.52 -13.53
N GLU A 76 19.36 -27.19 -14.60
CA GLU A 76 19.76 -25.81 -14.91
C GLU A 76 18.54 -24.91 -15.09
N GLY A 77 17.49 -25.40 -15.75
CA GLY A 77 16.23 -24.68 -15.90
C GLY A 77 15.57 -24.38 -14.56
N VAL A 78 15.57 -25.34 -13.61
CA VAL A 78 15.03 -25.10 -12.26
C VAL A 78 15.85 -24.05 -11.52
N GLN A 79 17.18 -24.16 -11.55
CA GLN A 79 18.07 -23.19 -10.90
C GLN A 79 17.85 -21.78 -11.46
N PHE A 80 17.86 -21.64 -12.79
CA PHE A 80 17.59 -20.37 -13.46
C PHE A 80 16.21 -19.81 -13.07
N SER A 81 15.16 -20.65 -13.13
CA SER A 81 13.80 -20.22 -12.81
C SER A 81 13.67 -19.75 -11.36
N HIS A 82 14.35 -20.43 -10.44
CA HIS A 82 14.38 -20.09 -9.02
C HIS A 82 15.04 -18.73 -8.78
N GLU A 83 16.26 -18.55 -9.29
CA GLU A 83 17.02 -17.30 -9.16
C GLU A 83 16.27 -16.13 -9.81
N MET A 84 15.78 -16.34 -11.02
CA MET A 84 15.07 -15.32 -11.78
C MET A 84 13.74 -14.94 -11.11
N ARG A 85 12.98 -15.92 -10.59
CA ARG A 85 11.75 -15.64 -9.86
C ARG A 85 12.00 -14.81 -8.59
N ASN A 86 13.11 -15.03 -7.91
CA ASN A 86 13.50 -14.22 -6.75
C ASN A 86 13.89 -12.79 -7.17
N LYS A 87 14.65 -12.62 -8.26
CA LYS A 87 14.98 -11.31 -8.83
C LYS A 87 13.71 -10.55 -9.26
N ILE A 88 12.84 -11.18 -10.05
CA ILE A 88 11.55 -10.61 -10.47
C ILE A 88 10.74 -10.18 -9.24
N MET A 89 10.67 -11.01 -8.19
CA MET A 89 9.97 -10.67 -6.96
C MET A 89 10.54 -9.42 -6.28
N MET A 90 11.87 -9.32 -6.16
CA MET A 90 12.51 -8.17 -5.53
C MET A 90 12.33 -6.88 -6.34
N GLU A 91 12.39 -6.95 -7.67
CA GLU A 91 12.11 -5.79 -8.51
C GLU A 91 10.68 -5.28 -8.35
N HIS A 92 9.68 -6.17 -8.27
CA HIS A 92 8.28 -5.74 -8.07
C HIS A 92 8.04 -5.17 -6.66
N ARG A 93 8.79 -5.63 -5.65
CA ARG A 93 8.69 -5.10 -4.28
C ARG A 93 9.08 -3.63 -4.17
N LYS A 94 9.97 -3.13 -5.03
CA LYS A 94 10.36 -1.71 -5.06
C LYS A 94 9.20 -0.78 -5.42
N PHE A 95 8.19 -1.30 -6.13
CA PHE A 95 7.02 -0.57 -6.58
C PHE A 95 5.76 -0.91 -5.77
N THR A 96 5.85 -1.83 -4.81
CA THR A 96 4.73 -2.18 -3.92
C THR A 96 4.59 -1.11 -2.85
N SER A 97 3.36 -0.74 -2.50
CA SER A 97 3.05 0.19 -1.42
C SER A 97 3.68 -0.25 -0.09
N ALA A 98 3.90 0.68 0.84
CA ALA A 98 4.55 0.37 2.11
C ALA A 98 3.78 -0.68 2.93
N GLN A 99 2.46 -0.57 3.02
CA GLN A 99 1.59 -1.55 3.67
C GLN A 99 1.56 -2.90 2.93
N GLY A 100 1.52 -2.88 1.59
CA GLY A 100 1.60 -4.10 0.79
C GLY A 100 2.95 -4.80 0.99
N LEU A 101 4.04 -4.02 1.07
CA LEU A 101 5.39 -4.49 1.32
C LEU A 101 5.49 -5.18 2.69
N ALA A 102 4.93 -4.56 3.74
CA ALA A 102 4.88 -5.15 5.08
C ALA A 102 4.13 -6.50 5.08
N ILE A 103 3.00 -6.60 4.38
CA ILE A 103 2.25 -7.86 4.25
C ILE A 103 3.06 -8.93 3.52
N VAL A 104 3.72 -8.59 2.40
CA VAL A 104 4.50 -9.60 1.63
C VAL A 104 5.76 -10.02 2.35
N GLN A 105 6.41 -9.13 3.11
CA GLN A 105 7.58 -9.44 3.92
C GLN A 105 7.20 -10.34 5.11
N LYS A 106 6.05 -10.10 5.74
CA LYS A 106 5.50 -11.01 6.77
C LYS A 106 5.23 -12.41 6.21
N LYS A 107 4.75 -12.51 4.96
CA LYS A 107 4.52 -13.80 4.30
C LYS A 107 5.81 -14.52 3.94
N LYS A 108 6.82 -13.79 3.47
CA LYS A 108 8.18 -14.27 3.21
C LYS A 108 9.15 -13.10 3.12
N ALA A 109 10.14 -13.05 4.00
CA ALA A 109 11.15 -11.99 3.94
C ALA A 109 11.98 -12.09 2.65
N ASP A 110 12.42 -13.29 2.32
CA ASP A 110 13.31 -13.62 1.20
C ASP A 110 12.79 -14.79 0.34
N GLY A 111 13.55 -15.13 -0.70
CA GLY A 111 13.31 -16.31 -1.53
C GLY A 111 13.67 -17.58 -0.76
N ARG A 112 12.88 -18.64 -0.90
CA ARG A 112 13.24 -19.97 -0.36
C ARG A 112 14.55 -20.44 -0.99
N THR A 113 15.35 -21.25 -0.30
CA THR A 113 16.56 -21.83 -0.90
C THR A 113 16.20 -22.85 -1.99
N LEU A 114 17.09 -23.05 -2.96
CA LEU A 114 16.90 -24.04 -4.02
C LEU A 114 16.75 -25.46 -3.44
N GLN A 115 17.56 -25.82 -2.44
CA GLN A 115 17.48 -27.11 -1.74
C GLN A 115 16.10 -27.33 -1.10
N SER A 116 15.56 -26.32 -0.40
CA SER A 116 14.22 -26.43 0.21
C SER A 116 13.09 -26.60 -0.83
N LEU A 117 13.34 -26.20 -2.08
CA LEU A 117 12.41 -26.42 -3.18
C LEU A 117 12.49 -27.88 -3.65
N PHE A 118 13.70 -28.41 -3.84
CA PHE A 118 13.91 -29.81 -4.20
C PHE A 118 13.32 -30.76 -3.16
N ASP A 119 13.63 -30.56 -1.88
CA ASP A 119 13.15 -31.44 -0.81
C ASP A 119 11.63 -31.44 -0.72
N ARG A 120 11.00 -30.27 -0.81
CA ARG A 120 9.53 -30.14 -0.80
C ARG A 120 8.85 -30.89 -1.94
N TYR A 121 9.37 -30.77 -3.16
CA TYR A 121 8.76 -31.44 -4.31
C TYR A 121 9.08 -32.94 -4.32
N SER A 122 10.27 -33.32 -3.85
CA SER A 122 10.66 -34.72 -3.62
C SER A 122 9.73 -35.40 -2.60
N GLU A 123 9.50 -34.77 -1.46
CA GLU A 123 8.59 -35.26 -0.41
C GLU A 123 7.16 -35.36 -0.94
N ARG A 124 6.68 -34.35 -1.68
CA ARG A 124 5.32 -34.36 -2.25
C ARG A 124 5.11 -35.47 -3.29
N LEU A 125 6.11 -35.75 -4.12
CA LEU A 125 5.97 -36.71 -5.23
C LEU A 125 6.32 -38.14 -4.83
N PHE A 126 7.29 -38.31 -3.94
CA PHE A 126 7.91 -39.61 -3.65
C PHE A 126 8.02 -39.92 -2.15
N ASN A 127 7.65 -38.99 -1.27
CA ASN A 127 7.77 -39.13 0.19
C ASN A 127 9.19 -39.48 0.67
N LYS A 128 10.20 -38.92 -0.02
CA LYS A 128 11.62 -39.17 0.21
C LYS A 128 12.42 -37.87 0.14
N PRO A 129 13.59 -37.76 0.79
CA PRO A 129 14.48 -36.62 0.60
C PRO A 129 15.09 -36.63 -0.81
N TYR A 130 15.33 -35.45 -1.38
CA TYR A 130 15.77 -35.30 -2.78
C TYR A 130 17.07 -36.06 -3.08
N ASN A 131 18.00 -36.07 -2.12
CA ASN A 131 19.30 -36.74 -2.26
C ASN A 131 19.21 -38.28 -2.29
N SER A 132 18.07 -38.85 -1.91
CA SER A 132 17.83 -40.31 -1.96
C SER A 132 17.12 -40.77 -3.23
N LEU A 133 16.75 -39.84 -4.11
CA LEU A 133 16.05 -40.13 -5.36
C LEU A 133 17.02 -40.67 -6.42
N SER A 134 16.53 -41.59 -7.24
CA SER A 134 17.18 -42.00 -8.49
C SER A 134 17.21 -40.85 -9.51
N ALA A 135 18.08 -40.93 -10.51
CA ALA A 135 18.19 -39.90 -11.56
C ALA A 135 16.85 -39.66 -12.30
N ALA A 136 16.06 -40.72 -12.52
CA ALA A 136 14.74 -40.60 -13.14
C ALA A 136 13.73 -39.87 -12.24
N GLU A 137 13.72 -40.18 -10.94
CA GLU A 137 12.88 -39.49 -9.96
C GLU A 137 13.29 -38.01 -9.82
N GLN A 138 14.60 -37.71 -9.77
CA GLN A 138 15.11 -36.34 -9.74
C GLN A 138 14.69 -35.54 -10.98
N SER A 139 14.80 -36.14 -12.17
CA SER A 139 14.34 -35.52 -13.41
C SER A 139 12.84 -35.18 -13.33
N LYS A 140 12.01 -36.09 -12.81
CA LYS A 140 10.59 -35.84 -12.61
C LYS A 140 10.32 -34.69 -11.62
N VAL A 141 11.10 -34.59 -10.54
CA VAL A 141 11.07 -33.45 -9.63
C VAL A 141 11.39 -32.15 -10.38
N HIS A 142 12.45 -32.12 -11.20
CA HIS A 142 12.86 -30.92 -11.93
C HIS A 142 11.77 -30.43 -12.88
N TYR A 143 11.21 -31.31 -13.71
CA TYR A 143 10.11 -30.97 -14.61
C TYR A 143 8.88 -30.45 -13.86
N THR A 144 8.54 -31.08 -12.72
CA THR A 144 7.39 -30.65 -11.92
C THR A 144 7.62 -29.26 -11.31
N ILE A 145 8.85 -28.95 -10.90
CA ILE A 145 9.22 -27.61 -10.41
C ILE A 145 9.14 -26.58 -11.54
N LEU A 146 9.66 -26.90 -12.73
CA LEU A 146 9.60 -26.03 -13.90
C LEU A 146 8.16 -25.68 -14.30
N GLU A 147 7.26 -26.67 -14.36
CA GLU A 147 5.84 -26.46 -14.62
C GLU A 147 5.12 -25.64 -13.54
N ALA A 148 5.66 -25.65 -12.31
CA ALA A 148 5.15 -24.87 -11.20
C ALA A 148 5.80 -23.48 -11.09
N ALA A 149 6.93 -23.23 -11.76
CA ALA A 149 7.70 -21.99 -11.65
C ALA A 149 6.93 -20.74 -12.12
N GLY A 150 5.99 -20.91 -13.05
CA GLY A 150 5.09 -19.85 -13.52
C GLY A 150 3.78 -19.72 -12.73
N ARG A 151 3.51 -20.62 -11.77
CA ARG A 151 2.23 -20.63 -11.02
C ARG A 151 2.23 -19.58 -9.90
N ASP A 152 1.05 -19.03 -9.66
CA ASP A 152 0.80 -18.05 -8.63
C ASP A 152 0.33 -18.69 -7.31
N ASP A 153 0.20 -17.84 -6.29
CA ASP A 153 -0.47 -18.21 -5.05
C ASP A 153 -1.91 -17.72 -5.14
N VAL A 154 -2.82 -18.64 -5.42
CA VAL A 154 -4.23 -18.33 -5.74
C VAL A 154 -4.90 -17.53 -4.62
N LYS A 155 -4.62 -17.84 -3.35
CA LYS A 155 -5.19 -17.11 -2.21
C LYS A 155 -4.69 -15.67 -2.20
N PHE A 156 -3.40 -15.47 -2.42
CA PHE A 156 -2.79 -14.15 -2.43
C PHE A 156 -3.27 -13.30 -3.62
N THR A 157 -3.30 -13.88 -4.82
CA THR A 157 -3.77 -13.21 -6.04
C THR A 157 -5.26 -12.84 -5.95
N LYS A 158 -6.11 -13.73 -5.42
CA LYS A 158 -7.52 -13.38 -5.18
C LYS A 158 -7.68 -12.26 -4.15
N GLY A 159 -6.80 -12.22 -3.15
CA GLY A 159 -6.76 -11.14 -2.16
C GLY A 159 -6.48 -9.78 -2.79
N THR A 160 -5.44 -9.68 -3.63
CA THR A 160 -5.09 -8.43 -4.31
C THR A 160 -6.16 -7.98 -5.31
N GLN A 161 -6.81 -8.92 -6.00
CA GLN A 161 -7.97 -8.60 -6.86
C GLN A 161 -9.17 -8.05 -6.08
N LYS A 162 -9.46 -8.61 -4.90
CA LYS A 162 -10.51 -8.05 -4.03
C LYS A 162 -10.14 -6.64 -3.56
N MET A 163 -8.88 -6.42 -3.19
CA MET A 163 -8.39 -5.09 -2.80
C MET A 163 -8.47 -4.09 -3.95
N LEU A 164 -8.22 -4.49 -5.19
CA LEU A 164 -8.44 -3.64 -6.38
C LEU A 164 -9.90 -3.16 -6.47
N ILE A 165 -10.86 -4.07 -6.28
CA ILE A 165 -12.28 -3.72 -6.30
C ILE A 165 -12.62 -2.77 -5.15
N MET A 166 -12.16 -3.08 -3.94
CA MET A 166 -12.36 -2.22 -2.76
C MET A 166 -11.73 -0.84 -2.92
N GLY A 167 -10.53 -0.74 -3.50
CA GLY A 167 -9.88 0.54 -3.76
C GLY A 167 -10.64 1.37 -4.79
N LYS A 168 -11.14 0.74 -5.87
CA LYS A 168 -12.00 1.44 -6.85
C LYS A 168 -13.29 1.96 -6.21
N LEU A 169 -13.93 1.13 -5.38
CA LEU A 169 -15.13 1.52 -4.64
C LEU A 169 -14.82 2.65 -3.64
N GLY A 170 -13.70 2.56 -2.93
CA GLY A 170 -13.24 3.59 -2.00
C GLY A 170 -13.11 4.96 -2.67
N ILE A 171 -12.48 5.03 -3.85
CA ILE A 171 -12.39 6.28 -4.62
C ILE A 171 -13.78 6.83 -4.97
N LEU A 172 -14.71 5.99 -5.43
CA LEU A 172 -16.05 6.42 -5.78
C LEU A 172 -16.82 6.96 -4.57
N VAL A 173 -16.71 6.29 -3.43
CA VAL A 173 -17.34 6.73 -2.18
C VAL A 173 -16.74 8.04 -1.71
N THR A 174 -15.41 8.17 -1.69
CA THR A 174 -14.73 9.43 -1.34
C THR A 174 -15.15 10.58 -2.26
N ALA A 175 -15.22 10.34 -3.57
CA ALA A 175 -15.67 11.36 -4.52
C ALA A 175 -17.13 11.78 -4.31
N ALA A 176 -18.01 10.83 -4.00
CA ALA A 176 -19.42 11.10 -3.70
C ALA A 176 -19.56 11.92 -2.41
N LEU A 177 -18.81 11.59 -1.36
CA LEU A 177 -18.78 12.32 -0.09
C LEU A 177 -18.24 13.75 -0.28
N ALA A 178 -17.12 13.91 -1.00
CA ALA A 178 -16.57 15.23 -1.31
C ALA A 178 -17.57 16.10 -2.09
N THR A 179 -18.26 15.51 -3.08
CA THR A 179 -19.29 16.23 -3.85
C THR A 179 -20.46 16.64 -2.96
N TYR A 180 -20.90 15.76 -2.06
CA TYR A 180 -21.97 16.06 -1.09
C TYR A 180 -21.58 17.19 -0.14
N GLN A 181 -20.34 17.19 0.36
CA GLN A 181 -19.82 18.25 1.24
C GLN A 181 -19.77 19.59 0.49
N ILE A 182 -19.30 19.62 -0.77
CA ILE A 182 -19.28 20.83 -1.60
C ILE A 182 -20.69 21.36 -1.88
N LEU A 183 -21.65 20.49 -2.20
CA LEU A 183 -23.01 20.90 -2.57
C LEU A 183 -23.78 21.52 -1.39
N ASN A 184 -23.56 21.00 -0.18
CA ASN A 184 -24.21 21.48 1.04
C ASN A 184 -23.44 22.59 1.76
N ALA A 185 -22.24 22.94 1.32
CA ALA A 185 -21.47 24.00 1.93
C ALA A 185 -22.09 25.38 1.66
N GLU A 186 -22.08 26.22 2.69
CA GLU A 186 -22.49 27.63 2.60
C GLU A 186 -21.59 28.41 1.64
N ASN A 187 -20.28 28.13 1.65
CA ASN A 187 -19.30 28.68 0.72
C ASN A 187 -18.70 27.58 -0.17
N LYS A 188 -19.34 27.35 -1.32
CA LYS A 188 -18.96 26.29 -2.26
C LYS A 188 -17.54 26.45 -2.83
N PRO A 189 -17.07 27.65 -3.23
CA PRO A 189 -15.69 27.83 -3.67
C PRO A 189 -14.66 27.43 -2.60
N LYS A 190 -14.86 27.89 -1.35
CA LYS A 190 -13.97 27.53 -0.23
C LYS A 190 -13.96 26.03 0.03
N GLU A 191 -15.12 25.39 0.03
CA GLU A 191 -15.21 23.94 0.24
C GLU A 191 -14.62 23.14 -0.93
N THR A 192 -14.78 23.63 -2.16
CA THR A 192 -14.16 23.00 -3.34
C THR A 192 -12.63 23.08 -3.24
N ALA A 193 -12.07 24.22 -2.81
CA ALA A 193 -10.64 24.34 -2.58
C ALA A 193 -10.17 23.41 -1.44
N ARG A 194 -10.93 23.32 -0.33
CA ARG A 194 -10.65 22.41 0.79
C ARG A 194 -10.63 20.94 0.35
N GLN A 195 -11.68 20.48 -0.34
CA GLN A 195 -11.73 19.12 -0.89
C GLN A 195 -10.65 18.87 -1.95
N GLY A 196 -10.33 19.89 -2.76
CA GLY A 196 -9.22 19.85 -3.70
C GLY A 196 -7.87 19.65 -3.01
N ILE A 197 -7.66 20.29 -1.85
CA ILE A 197 -6.48 20.09 -1.00
C ILE A 197 -6.52 18.72 -0.33
N ILE A 198 -7.64 18.21 0.16
CA ILE A 198 -7.73 16.88 0.79
C ILE A 198 -7.44 15.77 -0.23
N VAL A 199 -8.07 15.84 -1.39
CA VAL A 199 -7.86 14.89 -2.49
C VAL A 199 -6.45 15.03 -3.07
N GLY A 200 -6.00 16.27 -3.29
CA GLY A 200 -4.67 16.59 -3.83
C GLY A 200 -3.53 16.26 -2.88
N SER A 201 -3.71 16.48 -1.58
CA SER A 201 -2.78 16.05 -0.53
C SER A 201 -2.82 14.54 -0.33
N GLY A 202 -3.94 13.86 -0.54
CA GLY A 202 -3.99 12.39 -0.64
C GLY A 202 -3.14 11.84 -1.80
N ALA A 203 -3.01 12.60 -2.89
CA ALA A 203 -2.23 12.24 -4.08
C ALA A 203 -0.73 12.62 -3.99
N VAL A 204 -0.38 13.75 -3.35
CA VAL A 204 1.00 14.29 -3.29
C VAL A 204 1.56 14.35 -1.85
N GLY A 205 0.74 14.70 -0.86
CA GLY A 205 1.11 14.84 0.56
C GLY A 205 0.99 13.57 1.42
N GLY A 206 0.35 12.50 0.90
CA GLY A 206 0.17 11.20 1.56
C GLY A 206 1.48 10.44 1.82
N ILE A 207 2.61 11.01 1.44
CA ILE A 207 3.96 10.52 1.77
C ILE A 207 4.21 10.66 3.28
N LEU A 208 3.82 11.76 3.94
CA LEU A 208 4.12 11.95 5.37
C LEU A 208 3.16 11.17 6.28
N ALA A 209 1.86 11.18 6.02
CA ALA A 209 0.89 10.39 6.78
C ALA A 209 0.98 8.87 6.43
N GLY A 210 1.13 8.52 5.16
CA GLY A 210 1.16 7.12 4.70
C GLY A 210 2.47 6.40 5.01
N MET A 211 3.63 7.05 4.88
CA MET A 211 4.91 6.43 5.23
C MET A 211 5.15 6.43 6.74
N GLY A 212 4.75 7.49 7.46
CA GLY A 212 4.86 7.54 8.92
C GLY A 212 4.01 6.46 9.60
N VAL A 213 2.74 6.33 9.21
CA VAL A 213 1.83 5.32 9.77
C VAL A 213 2.26 3.90 9.37
N SER A 214 2.65 3.64 8.11
CA SER A 214 3.06 2.28 7.72
C SER A 214 4.37 1.82 8.38
N ALA A 215 5.31 2.74 8.64
CA ALA A 215 6.53 2.44 9.40
C ALA A 215 6.23 2.16 10.88
N LEU A 216 5.28 2.88 11.48
CA LEU A 216 4.90 2.71 12.88
C LEU A 216 3.98 1.50 13.12
N CYS A 217 3.06 1.26 12.18
CA CYS A 217 1.91 0.36 12.35
C CYS A 217 2.01 -0.95 11.57
N GLY A 218 2.98 -1.08 10.66
CA GLY A 218 3.22 -2.28 9.86
C GLY A 218 1.96 -2.80 9.14
N PRO A 219 1.69 -4.12 9.14
CA PRO A 219 0.52 -4.70 8.44
C PRO A 219 -0.84 -4.34 9.08
N GLY A 220 -0.85 -3.71 10.26
CA GLY A 220 -2.05 -3.17 10.92
C GLY A 220 -2.33 -1.70 10.57
N ALA A 221 -1.61 -1.15 9.58
CA ALA A 221 -1.68 0.26 9.19
C ALA A 221 -3.10 0.84 9.07
N PRO A 222 -4.14 0.15 8.52
CA PRO A 222 -5.47 0.75 8.42
C PRO A 222 -6.14 1.05 9.78
N ILE A 223 -5.89 0.22 10.80
CA ILE A 223 -6.49 0.38 12.14
C ILE A 223 -5.65 1.35 12.96
N CYS A 224 -4.33 1.22 12.89
CA CYS A 224 -3.41 2.05 13.63
C CYS A 224 -3.28 3.46 13.02
N ALA A 225 -3.61 3.66 11.74
CA ALA A 225 -3.81 4.96 11.12
C ALA A 225 -4.80 5.81 11.92
N ILE A 226 -5.89 5.22 12.40
CA ILE A 226 -6.90 5.95 13.19
C ILE A 226 -6.27 6.49 14.47
N ALA A 227 -5.53 5.66 15.21
CA ALA A 227 -4.86 6.08 16.44
C ALA A 227 -3.77 7.14 16.19
N VAL A 228 -2.93 6.95 15.17
CA VAL A 228 -1.86 7.89 14.82
C VAL A 228 -2.43 9.20 14.29
N ILE A 229 -3.50 9.17 13.50
CA ILE A 229 -4.18 10.36 13.00
C ILE A 229 -4.81 11.10 14.17
N LEU A 230 -5.52 10.43 15.08
CA LEU A 230 -6.12 11.07 16.26
C LEU A 230 -5.08 11.72 17.18
N VAL A 231 -3.98 11.03 17.47
CA VAL A 231 -2.88 11.58 18.28
C VAL A 231 -2.15 12.70 17.53
N GLY A 232 -1.93 12.53 16.23
CA GLY A 232 -1.28 13.49 15.36
C GLY A 232 -2.12 14.73 15.08
N SER A 233 -3.45 14.64 15.07
CA SER A 233 -4.35 15.79 14.93
C SER A 233 -4.39 16.64 16.19
N VAL A 234 -4.22 16.03 17.38
CA VAL A 234 -4.08 16.77 18.64
C VAL A 234 -2.75 17.51 18.67
N ALA A 235 -1.64 16.85 18.35
CA ALA A 235 -0.32 17.49 18.34
C ALA A 235 -0.15 18.49 17.17
N GLY A 236 -0.71 18.16 16.01
CA GLY A 236 -0.66 18.98 14.80
C GLY A 236 -1.62 20.18 14.85
N GLY A 237 -2.72 20.11 15.60
CA GLY A 237 -3.56 21.28 15.88
C GLY A 237 -2.78 22.33 16.67
N VAL A 238 -2.02 21.91 17.68
CA VAL A 238 -1.18 22.80 18.50
C VAL A 238 -0.01 23.41 17.70
N ALA A 239 0.63 22.62 16.84
CA ALA A 239 1.72 23.12 15.99
C ALA A 239 1.22 23.95 14.79
N GLY A 240 0.03 23.62 14.28
CA GLY A 240 -0.61 24.30 13.16
C GLY A 240 -1.06 25.72 13.51
N GLU A 241 -1.54 25.94 14.74
CA GLU A 241 -1.86 27.29 15.25
C GLU A 241 -0.61 28.18 15.26
N ALA A 242 0.53 27.66 15.72
CA ALA A 242 1.79 28.42 15.74
C ALA A 242 2.33 28.77 14.34
N VAL A 243 2.02 27.98 13.32
CA VAL A 243 2.42 28.25 11.93
C VAL A 243 1.38 29.14 11.23
N ALA A 244 0.09 28.93 11.48
CA ALA A 244 -0.98 29.76 10.94
C ALA A 244 -0.86 31.21 11.44
N ASP A 245 -0.54 31.41 12.73
CA ASP A 245 -0.29 32.75 13.28
C ASP A 245 0.90 33.45 12.60
N SER A 246 1.86 32.69 12.05
CA SER A 246 3.00 33.26 11.31
C SER A 246 2.71 33.57 9.85
N LEU A 247 1.61 33.04 9.30
CA LEU A 247 1.22 33.18 7.89
C LEU A 247 -0.13 33.92 7.70
N ASP A 248 -0.77 34.36 8.79
CA ASP A 248 -2.10 34.98 8.76
C ASP A 248 -2.08 36.30 7.94
N GLU A 249 -1.00 37.10 8.03
CA GLU A 249 -0.80 38.32 7.22
C GLU A 249 -0.66 38.02 5.71
N GLU A 250 0.00 36.92 5.33
CA GLU A 250 0.19 36.54 3.92
C GLU A 250 -1.09 35.93 3.33
N LEU A 251 -1.85 35.16 4.13
CA LEU A 251 -3.10 34.54 3.72
C LEU A 251 -4.24 35.56 3.53
N GLU A 252 -4.27 36.64 4.32
CA GLU A 252 -5.22 37.76 4.10
C GLU A 252 -4.94 38.47 2.76
N GLU A 253 -3.67 38.72 2.43
CA GLU A 253 -3.30 39.36 1.15
C GLU A 253 -3.65 38.46 -0.05
N PHE A 254 -3.42 37.14 0.06
CA PHE A 254 -3.81 36.17 -0.98
C PHE A 254 -5.34 36.08 -1.17
N SER A 255 -6.13 36.39 -0.14
CA SER A 255 -7.60 36.38 -0.24
C SER A 255 -8.19 37.59 -0.96
N HIS A 256 -7.42 38.67 -1.11
CA HIS A 256 -7.79 39.89 -1.83
C HIS A 256 -7.40 39.88 -3.31
N TRP A 257 -6.58 38.92 -3.75
CA TRP A 257 -6.29 38.74 -5.16
C TRP A 257 -7.47 38.01 -5.82
N ASP A 258 -8.35 38.78 -6.48
CA ASP A 258 -9.35 38.25 -7.42
C ASP A 258 -8.61 37.63 -8.62
N ILE A 259 -8.21 36.37 -8.48
CA ILE A 259 -7.70 35.58 -9.60
C ILE A 259 -8.85 34.68 -10.07
N PHE A 260 -9.60 35.18 -11.05
CA PHE A 260 -10.24 34.36 -12.07
C PHE A 260 -9.18 33.75 -13.00
#